data_AF-M4SVQ1-F1
#
_entry.id   AF-M4SVQ1-F1
#
_cell.length_a   1.000
_cell.length_b   1.000
_cell.length_c   1.000
_cell.angle_alpha   90.00
_cell.angle_beta   90.00
_cell.angle_gamma   90.00
#
_symmetry.space_group_name_H-M   'P 1'
#
loop_
_entity.id
_entity.type
_entity.pdbx_description
1 polymer ?
#
loop_
_entity_poly.entity_id
_entity_poly.type
_entity_poly.pdbx_seq_one_letter_code
_entity_poly.pdbx_strand_id
1 'polypeptide(L)'
;MKKMYVRKTTQSTARAITFILAAAAVVTANNKGIKHTLLVRYYKPARTVRSTSKASVSSFTSRATNIQNLHILSLRLKIYALHESQTKQETATILVAAAGQKAATLQADTLDKATAAIKGASYGHAASALITDFYEMLESINNAKTAYCVTGTPDSTDAAGSTETEGCAHAAAADFEAGTFHHCNELIQTVFEDGDPISTPDGNATKTKFGFFTGTANQETNTGFPTGTPKIDKVKKINGLFKLNAASDPTTPAITNIETAVGGGINKFWKDLHTATKDVFHETDRPGNGSIQKTLIAIGSKTSVEQHIRNFLAAANNTSPKSVKGDIDAEYKQKIGENNEETDKLWTQLKTTRVVNPEKDYG
;
A
#
# COMPACT_ATOMS: atom_id res chain seq x y z
N MET A 1 -49.20 14.90 -44.17
CA MET A 1 -47.79 15.32 -44.05
C MET A 1 -47.05 14.38 -43.10
N LYS A 2 -46.24 13.44 -43.61
CA LYS A 2 -45.40 12.53 -42.82
C LYS A 2 -44.02 13.19 -42.65
N LYS A 3 -43.64 13.55 -41.42
CA LYS A 3 -42.27 14.00 -41.10
C LYS A 3 -41.32 12.81 -41.19
N MET A 4 -40.39 12.86 -42.15
CA MET A 4 -39.24 11.96 -42.24
C MET A 4 -38.28 12.27 -41.08
N TYR A 5 -38.11 11.31 -40.18
CA TYR A 5 -37.04 11.30 -39.18
C TYR A 5 -35.75 10.86 -39.88
N VAL A 6 -34.92 11.81 -40.32
CA VAL A 6 -33.57 11.50 -40.79
C VAL A 6 -32.68 11.24 -39.57
N ARG A 7 -32.46 9.94 -39.34
CA ARG A 7 -31.44 9.25 -38.52
C ARG A 7 -30.37 10.14 -37.85
N LYS A 8 -30.45 10.21 -36.51
CA LYS A 8 -29.31 10.51 -35.61
C LYS A 8 -28.22 9.42 -35.62
N THR A 9 -28.46 8.28 -36.28
CA THR A 9 -27.51 7.17 -36.36
C THR A 9 -26.37 7.40 -37.36
N THR A 10 -26.50 8.27 -38.35
CA THR A 10 -25.40 8.52 -39.31
C THR A 10 -24.26 9.35 -38.72
N GLN A 11 -24.53 10.18 -37.71
CA GLN A 11 -23.54 11.10 -37.13
C GLN A 11 -22.62 10.40 -36.11
N SER A 12 -23.11 9.39 -35.37
CA SER A 12 -22.26 8.62 -34.45
C SER A 12 -21.40 7.58 -35.18
N THR A 13 -21.92 6.95 -36.24
CA THR A 13 -21.14 6.02 -37.06
C THR A 13 -20.10 6.75 -37.89
N ALA A 14 -20.40 7.96 -38.39
CA ALA A 14 -19.40 8.82 -39.02
C ALA A 14 -18.28 9.20 -38.04
N ARG A 15 -18.60 9.62 -36.80
CA ARG A 15 -17.58 9.95 -35.78
C ARG A 15 -16.70 8.75 -35.39
N ALA A 16 -17.27 7.55 -35.28
CA ALA A 16 -16.50 6.34 -35.00
C ALA A 16 -15.59 5.96 -36.18
N ILE A 17 -16.08 6.06 -37.42
CA ILE A 17 -15.30 5.79 -38.63
C ILE A 17 -14.20 6.86 -38.85
N THR A 18 -14.46 8.13 -38.52
CA THR A 18 -13.45 9.20 -38.53
C THR A 18 -12.38 8.98 -37.46
N PHE A 19 -12.73 8.47 -36.28
CA PHE A 19 -11.76 8.12 -35.23
C PHE A 19 -10.88 6.92 -35.65
N ILE A 20 -11.46 5.92 -36.33
CA ILE A 20 -10.75 4.75 -36.87
C ILE A 20 -9.85 5.14 -38.06
N LEU A 21 -10.30 6.03 -38.95
CA LEU A 21 -9.48 6.55 -40.06
C LEU A 21 -8.37 7.50 -39.57
N ALA A 22 -8.63 8.28 -38.51
CA ALA A 22 -7.60 9.05 -37.83
C ALA A 22 -6.54 8.13 -37.20
N ALA A 23 -6.91 6.99 -36.63
CA ALA A 23 -5.96 6.01 -36.08
C ALA A 23 -4.99 5.46 -37.14
N ALA A 24 -5.42 5.27 -38.39
CA ALA A 24 -4.53 4.86 -39.48
C ALA A 24 -3.58 5.98 -39.95
N ALA A 25 -4.00 7.25 -39.90
CA ALA A 25 -3.15 8.41 -40.18
C ALA A 25 -2.20 8.76 -39.02
N VAL A 26 -2.53 8.37 -37.78
CA VAL A 26 -1.71 8.58 -36.57
C VAL A 26 -0.35 7.87 -36.64
N VAL A 27 -0.30 6.78 -37.40
CA VAL A 27 0.82 5.84 -37.53
C VAL A 27 1.86 6.25 -38.58
N THR A 28 1.60 7.26 -39.43
CA THR A 28 2.51 7.62 -40.54
C THR A 28 3.14 9.02 -40.47
N ALA A 29 2.87 9.79 -39.40
CA ALA A 29 3.41 11.13 -39.23
C ALA A 29 4.85 11.15 -38.65
N ASN A 30 5.72 12.02 -39.17
CA ASN A 30 7.12 12.20 -38.78
C ASN A 30 7.31 12.95 -37.44
N ASN A 31 6.59 12.56 -36.39
CA ASN A 31 6.69 13.20 -35.07
C ASN A 31 7.31 12.27 -34.03
N LYS A 32 7.98 12.84 -33.01
CA LYS A 32 8.79 12.08 -32.05
C LYS A 32 7.90 11.29 -31.08
N GLY A 33 8.27 10.04 -30.81
CA GLY A 33 7.64 9.22 -29.75
C GLY A 33 8.07 9.65 -28.34
N ILE A 34 7.56 8.95 -27.32
CA ILE A 34 7.98 9.13 -25.93
C ILE A 34 9.21 8.26 -25.66
N LYS A 35 10.21 8.83 -25.00
CA LYS A 35 11.40 8.08 -24.58
C LYS A 35 11.08 7.14 -23.41
N HIS A 36 11.57 5.89 -23.45
CA HIS A 36 11.42 4.87 -22.37
C HIS A 36 11.67 5.46 -20.98
N THR A 37 12.80 6.17 -20.85
CA THR A 37 13.32 6.73 -19.60
C THR A 37 12.38 7.75 -18.95
N LEU A 38 11.40 8.29 -19.68
CA LEU A 38 10.37 9.15 -19.11
C LEU A 38 9.29 8.33 -18.38
N LEU A 39 8.89 7.20 -18.95
CA LEU A 39 7.80 6.38 -18.42
C LEU A 39 8.27 5.40 -17.34
N VAL A 40 9.48 4.83 -17.46
CA VAL A 40 10.03 3.86 -16.49
C VAL A 40 10.13 4.41 -15.07
N ARG A 41 10.28 5.74 -14.94
CA ARG A 41 10.29 6.44 -13.65
C ARG A 41 8.99 6.25 -12.87
N TYR A 42 7.89 5.92 -13.55
CA TYR A 42 6.60 5.64 -12.91
C TYR A 42 6.39 4.16 -12.57
N TYR A 43 7.14 3.23 -13.17
CA TYR A 43 6.85 1.80 -13.08
C TYR A 43 7.22 1.18 -11.73
N LYS A 44 8.44 1.46 -11.22
CA LYS A 44 8.84 1.02 -9.87
C LYS A 44 7.88 1.60 -8.82
N PRO A 45 7.56 2.90 -8.82
CA PRO A 45 6.59 3.46 -7.87
C PRO A 45 5.18 2.91 -8.03
N ALA A 46 4.68 2.68 -9.25
CA ALA A 46 3.39 2.02 -9.49
C ALA A 46 3.32 0.64 -8.81
N ARG A 47 4.35 -0.21 -9.01
CA ARG A 47 4.45 -1.52 -8.37
C ARG A 47 4.49 -1.40 -6.84
N THR A 48 5.25 -0.44 -6.32
CA THR A 48 5.36 -0.23 -4.87
C THR A 48 4.02 0.17 -4.27
N VAL A 49 3.33 1.18 -4.83
CA VAL A 49 2.03 1.63 -4.30
C VAL A 49 0.92 0.60 -4.54
N ARG A 50 0.99 -0.23 -5.59
CA ARG A 50 0.10 -1.39 -5.79
C ARG A 50 0.23 -2.42 -4.67
N SER A 51 1.44 -2.60 -4.13
CA SER A 51 1.70 -3.55 -3.04
C SER A 51 1.19 -3.11 -1.66
N THR A 52 0.56 -1.93 -1.55
CA THR A 52 -0.05 -1.43 -0.30
C THR A 52 -1.17 -2.33 0.23
N SER A 53 -1.95 -2.97 -0.64
CA SER A 53 -2.95 -3.97 -0.21
C SER A 53 -2.28 -5.20 0.40
N LYS A 54 -1.22 -5.72 -0.23
CA LYS A 54 -0.43 -6.83 0.31
C LYS A 54 0.17 -6.49 1.67
N ALA A 55 0.76 -5.31 1.81
CA ALA A 55 1.28 -4.79 3.07
C ALA A 55 0.20 -4.74 4.16
N SER A 56 -0.97 -4.20 3.81
CA SER A 56 -2.13 -4.13 4.70
C SER A 56 -2.60 -5.51 5.15
N VAL A 57 -2.77 -6.46 4.22
CA VAL A 57 -3.23 -7.82 4.51
C VAL A 57 -2.22 -8.57 5.37
N SER A 58 -0.92 -8.42 5.11
CA SER A 58 0.15 -8.93 5.99
C SER A 58 0.06 -8.36 7.41
N SER A 59 -0.18 -7.05 7.55
CA SER A 59 -0.37 -6.39 8.85
C SER A 59 -1.57 -6.94 9.62
N PHE A 60 -2.75 -7.05 8.98
CA PHE A 60 -3.95 -7.57 9.64
C PHE A 60 -3.85 -9.04 9.98
N THR A 61 -3.24 -9.85 9.11
CA THR A 61 -2.99 -11.26 9.40
C THR A 61 -2.12 -11.41 10.64
N SER A 62 -1.04 -10.63 10.72
CA SER A 62 -0.16 -10.59 11.90
C SER A 62 -0.91 -10.16 13.16
N ARG A 63 -1.76 -9.14 13.08
CA ARG A 63 -2.59 -8.66 14.20
C ARG A 63 -3.56 -9.73 14.68
N ALA A 64 -4.28 -10.37 13.76
CA ALA A 64 -5.21 -11.44 14.08
C ALA A 64 -4.52 -12.61 14.79
N THR A 65 -3.36 -13.04 14.27
CA THR A 65 -2.52 -14.07 14.91
C THR A 65 -2.07 -13.65 16.31
N ASN A 66 -1.65 -12.39 16.51
CA ASN A 66 -1.24 -11.91 17.82
C ASN A 66 -2.40 -11.90 18.83
N ILE A 67 -3.59 -11.46 18.42
CA ILE A 67 -4.80 -11.49 19.25
C ILE A 67 -5.14 -12.94 19.62
N GLN A 68 -5.11 -13.85 18.65
CA GLN A 68 -5.35 -15.27 18.89
C GLN A 68 -4.32 -15.87 19.87
N ASN A 69 -3.04 -15.55 19.71
CA ASN A 69 -1.99 -16.00 20.62
C ASN A 69 -2.19 -15.47 22.05
N LEU A 70 -2.62 -14.21 22.20
CA LEU A 70 -2.96 -13.62 23.50
C LEU A 70 -4.16 -14.33 24.15
N HIS A 71 -5.18 -14.68 23.38
CA HIS A 71 -6.32 -15.45 23.89
C HIS A 71 -5.92 -16.86 24.30
N ILE A 72 -5.14 -17.56 23.48
CA ILE A 72 -4.64 -18.90 23.80
C ILE A 72 -3.76 -18.85 25.07
N LEU A 73 -2.88 -17.85 25.17
CA LEU A 73 -2.04 -17.66 26.34
C LEU A 73 -2.86 -17.38 27.59
N SER A 74 -3.87 -16.51 27.50
CA SER A 74 -4.79 -16.22 28.60
C SER A 74 -5.51 -17.47 29.09
N LEU A 75 -6.00 -18.32 28.17
CA LEU A 75 -6.62 -19.60 28.52
C LEU A 75 -5.64 -20.55 29.22
N ARG A 76 -4.42 -20.69 28.69
CA ARG A 76 -3.38 -21.54 29.32
C ARG A 76 -3.03 -21.07 30.73
N LEU A 77 -2.86 -19.76 30.93
CA LEU A 77 -2.57 -19.17 32.23
C LEU A 77 -3.74 -19.36 33.22
N LYS A 78 -4.99 -19.22 32.77
CA LYS A 78 -6.18 -19.50 33.60
C LYS A 78 -6.21 -20.96 34.06
N ILE A 79 -5.96 -21.90 33.15
CA ILE A 79 -5.90 -23.33 33.49
C ILE A 79 -4.78 -23.61 34.49
N TYR A 80 -3.59 -23.07 34.24
CA TYR A 80 -2.46 -23.19 35.17
C TYR A 80 -2.78 -22.64 36.56
N ALA A 81 -3.43 -21.47 36.64
CA ALA A 81 -3.84 -20.85 37.89
C ALA A 81 -4.78 -21.74 38.73
N LEU A 82 -5.57 -22.61 38.09
CA LEU A 82 -6.49 -23.54 38.78
C LEU A 82 -5.78 -24.78 39.37
N HIS A 83 -4.56 -25.10 38.91
CA HIS A 83 -3.85 -26.31 39.29
C HIS A 83 -2.66 -26.08 40.23
N GLU A 84 -2.39 -24.83 40.59
CA GLU A 84 -1.13 -24.44 41.23
C GLU A 84 -1.34 -23.76 42.60
N SER A 85 -0.25 -23.54 43.32
CA SER A 85 -0.27 -22.85 44.62
C SER A 85 -0.76 -21.40 44.48
N GLN A 86 -1.23 -20.84 45.59
CA GLN A 86 -1.77 -19.48 45.64
C GLN A 86 -0.82 -18.45 45.01
N THR A 87 0.47 -18.45 45.34
CA THR A 87 1.45 -17.51 44.76
C THR A 87 1.54 -17.59 43.22
N LYS A 88 1.48 -18.81 42.67
CA LYS A 88 1.49 -19.02 41.21
C LYS A 88 0.16 -18.62 40.55
N GLN A 89 -0.95 -18.79 41.26
CA GLN A 89 -2.27 -18.32 40.84
C GLN A 89 -2.29 -16.78 40.71
N GLU A 90 -1.65 -16.06 41.64
CA GLU A 90 -1.54 -14.59 41.58
C GLU A 90 -0.76 -14.13 40.35
N THR A 91 0.43 -14.69 40.11
CA THR A 91 1.24 -14.42 38.91
C THR A 91 0.46 -14.68 37.63
N ALA A 92 -0.21 -15.82 37.53
CA ALA A 92 -1.02 -16.17 36.36
C ALA A 92 -2.18 -15.19 36.17
N THR A 93 -2.82 -14.75 37.25
CA THR A 93 -3.93 -13.76 37.20
C THR A 93 -3.47 -12.41 36.66
N ILE A 94 -2.29 -11.94 37.09
CA ILE A 94 -1.67 -10.70 36.61
C ILE A 94 -1.37 -10.80 35.10
N LEU A 95 -0.77 -11.91 34.68
CA LEU A 95 -0.44 -12.14 33.26
C LEU A 95 -1.69 -12.31 32.38
N VAL A 96 -2.76 -12.91 32.91
CA VAL A 96 -4.07 -13.00 32.24
C VAL A 96 -4.66 -11.62 31.99
N ALA A 97 -4.60 -10.74 32.99
CA ALA A 97 -5.09 -9.37 32.86
C ALA A 97 -4.26 -8.57 31.84
N ALA A 98 -2.93 -8.70 31.87
CA ALA A 98 -2.03 -8.09 30.89
C ALA A 98 -2.30 -8.57 29.46
N ALA A 99 -2.47 -9.89 29.26
CA ALA A 99 -2.83 -10.46 27.97
C ALA A 99 -4.18 -9.94 27.47
N GLY A 100 -5.17 -9.86 28.36
CA GLY A 100 -6.51 -9.32 28.04
C GLY A 100 -6.49 -7.85 27.62
N GLN A 101 -5.79 -7.00 28.39
CA GLN A 101 -5.64 -5.58 28.05
C GLN A 101 -4.90 -5.41 26.72
N LYS A 102 -3.84 -6.18 26.47
CA LYS A 102 -3.10 -6.13 25.20
C LYS A 102 -3.97 -6.54 24.02
N ALA A 103 -4.77 -7.61 24.16
CA ALA A 103 -5.69 -8.06 23.12
C ALA A 103 -6.77 -7.00 22.83
N ALA A 104 -7.38 -6.44 23.88
CA ALA A 104 -8.36 -5.36 23.75
C ALA A 104 -7.77 -4.12 23.07
N THR A 105 -6.54 -3.73 23.41
CA THR A 105 -5.84 -2.61 22.77
C THR A 105 -5.60 -2.89 21.28
N LEU A 106 -5.11 -4.09 20.93
CA LEU A 106 -4.91 -4.47 19.53
C LEU A 106 -6.22 -4.49 18.75
N GLN A 107 -7.31 -4.94 19.37
CA GLN A 107 -8.63 -4.98 18.76
C GLN A 107 -9.22 -3.57 18.56
N ALA A 108 -9.10 -2.68 19.56
CA ALA A 108 -9.54 -1.30 19.45
C ALA A 108 -8.77 -0.54 18.35
N ASP A 109 -7.44 -0.72 18.30
CA ASP A 109 -6.58 -0.16 17.25
C ASP A 109 -6.89 -0.67 15.84
N THR A 110 -7.62 -1.78 15.70
CA THR A 110 -7.82 -2.43 14.39
C THR A 110 -8.69 -1.57 13.47
N LEU A 111 -9.67 -0.82 13.99
CA LEU A 111 -10.58 -0.02 13.17
C LEU A 111 -9.86 1.15 12.47
N ASP A 112 -9.09 1.93 13.23
CA ASP A 112 -8.35 3.08 12.68
C ASP A 112 -7.34 2.62 11.63
N LYS A 113 -6.67 1.49 11.91
CA LYS A 113 -5.70 0.89 10.99
C LYS A 113 -6.36 0.32 9.75
N ALA A 114 -7.54 -0.29 9.88
CA ALA A 114 -8.33 -0.74 8.74
C ALA A 114 -8.69 0.44 7.83
N THR A 115 -9.06 1.57 8.41
CA THR A 115 -9.37 2.80 7.66
C THR A 115 -8.14 3.32 6.91
N ALA A 116 -6.98 3.39 7.58
CA ALA A 116 -5.72 3.80 6.96
C ALA A 116 -5.31 2.85 5.82
N ALA A 117 -5.40 1.54 6.05
CA ALA A 117 -5.11 0.50 5.07
C ALA A 117 -6.03 0.57 3.83
N ILE A 118 -7.34 0.70 4.01
CA ILE A 118 -8.30 0.84 2.91
C ILE A 118 -7.97 2.09 2.09
N LYS A 119 -7.68 3.20 2.76
CA LYS A 119 -7.31 4.46 2.11
C LYS A 119 -6.01 4.31 1.31
N GLY A 120 -4.95 3.78 1.92
CA GLY A 120 -3.66 3.55 1.28
C GLY A 120 -3.76 2.61 0.07
N ALA A 121 -4.47 1.48 0.22
CA ALA A 121 -4.74 0.54 -0.86
C ALA A 121 -5.54 1.19 -2.00
N SER A 122 -6.58 1.96 -1.69
CA SER A 122 -7.41 2.64 -2.69
C SER A 122 -6.60 3.63 -3.51
N TYR A 123 -5.81 4.49 -2.86
CA TYR A 123 -4.94 5.41 -3.58
C TYR A 123 -3.85 4.67 -4.37
N GLY A 124 -3.23 3.65 -3.79
CA GLY A 124 -2.18 2.87 -4.43
C GLY A 124 -2.64 2.16 -5.69
N HIS A 125 -3.79 1.49 -5.65
CA HIS A 125 -4.39 0.85 -6.82
C HIS A 125 -4.84 1.88 -7.86
N ALA A 126 -5.44 3.00 -7.46
CA ALA A 126 -5.81 4.08 -8.38
C ALA A 126 -4.58 4.67 -9.10
N ALA A 127 -3.48 4.88 -8.38
CA ALA A 127 -2.23 5.38 -8.93
C ALA A 127 -1.61 4.40 -9.92
N SER A 128 -1.55 3.11 -9.56
CA SER A 128 -1.07 2.06 -10.46
C SER A 128 -1.93 1.98 -11.72
N ALA A 129 -3.27 2.00 -11.60
CA ALA A 129 -4.17 1.95 -12.75
C ALA A 129 -3.98 3.17 -13.68
N LEU A 130 -3.87 4.40 -13.13
CA LEU A 130 -3.61 5.59 -13.95
C LEU A 130 -2.33 5.50 -14.79
N ILE A 131 -1.31 4.82 -14.28
CA ILE A 131 -0.03 4.60 -14.97
C ILE A 131 -0.18 3.47 -16.00
N THR A 132 -0.72 2.32 -15.58
CA THR A 132 -0.93 1.14 -16.43
C THR A 132 -1.86 1.44 -17.60
N ASP A 133 -3.04 2.02 -17.35
CA ASP A 133 -4.02 2.35 -18.39
C ASP A 133 -3.46 3.35 -19.42
N PHE A 134 -2.60 4.28 -18.98
CA PHE A 134 -1.94 5.19 -19.91
C PHE A 134 -0.94 4.44 -20.79
N TYR A 135 -0.19 3.50 -20.23
CA TYR A 135 0.73 2.67 -21.01
C TYR A 135 -0.04 1.76 -21.98
N GLU A 136 -1.10 1.08 -21.54
CA GLU A 136 -1.96 0.26 -22.41
C GLU A 136 -2.56 1.09 -23.55
N MET A 137 -3.00 2.32 -23.27
CA MET A 137 -3.47 3.24 -24.29
C MET A 137 -2.36 3.50 -25.34
N LEU A 138 -1.12 3.74 -24.92
CA LEU A 138 0.01 3.93 -25.84
C LEU A 138 0.31 2.65 -26.63
N GLU A 139 0.33 1.50 -25.98
CA GLU A 139 0.58 0.21 -26.64
C GLU A 139 -0.51 -0.14 -27.64
N SER A 140 -1.79 0.14 -27.34
CA SER A 140 -2.92 -0.10 -28.24
C SER A 140 -2.86 0.72 -29.54
N ILE A 141 -2.09 1.82 -29.54
CA ILE A 141 -1.89 2.70 -30.70
C ILE A 141 -0.60 2.33 -31.46
N ASN A 142 0.23 1.42 -30.92
CA ASN A 142 1.42 0.93 -31.62
C ASN A 142 1.03 0.20 -32.91
N ASN A 143 1.80 0.45 -33.97
CA ASN A 143 1.79 -0.36 -35.17
C ASN A 143 3.13 -1.08 -35.27
N ALA A 144 3.12 -2.38 -34.95
CA ALA A 144 4.23 -3.33 -34.78
C ALA A 144 5.30 -3.39 -35.89
N LYS A 145 5.22 -2.56 -36.93
CA LYS A 145 6.18 -2.48 -38.04
C LYS A 145 6.60 -1.07 -38.42
N THR A 146 5.85 -0.02 -38.08
CA THR A 146 6.07 1.32 -38.63
C THR A 146 6.01 2.47 -37.63
N ALA A 147 5.35 2.32 -36.48
CA ALA A 147 5.15 3.38 -35.48
C ALA A 147 5.01 2.84 -34.05
N TYR A 148 5.78 3.40 -33.13
CA TYR A 148 5.68 3.08 -31.70
C TYR A 148 5.58 4.36 -30.89
N CYS A 149 4.68 4.36 -29.91
CA CYS A 149 4.41 5.48 -29.03
C CYS A 149 5.50 5.65 -27.97
N VAL A 150 6.13 4.54 -27.58
CA VAL A 150 7.20 4.46 -26.58
C VAL A 150 8.38 3.73 -27.20
N THR A 151 9.57 4.32 -27.17
CA THR A 151 10.79 3.63 -27.61
C THR A 151 11.36 2.78 -26.50
N GLY A 152 12.05 1.69 -26.84
CA GLY A 152 12.79 0.85 -25.90
C GLY A 152 14.20 1.38 -25.60
N THR A 153 15.04 0.53 -24.99
CA THR A 153 16.47 0.77 -24.78
C THR A 153 17.27 -0.20 -25.66
N PRO A 154 17.98 0.26 -26.71
CA PRO A 154 18.23 1.65 -27.11
C PRO A 154 17.01 2.36 -27.74
N ASP A 155 16.97 3.71 -27.72
CA ASP A 155 15.90 4.64 -28.19
C ASP A 155 15.39 4.45 -29.64
N SER A 156 15.83 3.39 -30.31
CA SER A 156 15.58 3.06 -31.69
C SER A 156 14.65 1.83 -31.87
N THR A 157 14.32 1.13 -30.78
CA THR A 157 13.47 -0.07 -30.75
C THR A 157 12.09 0.23 -30.17
N ASP A 158 11.16 -0.73 -30.28
CA ASP A 158 9.91 -0.74 -29.52
C ASP A 158 10.17 -1.08 -28.04
N ALA A 159 9.37 -0.52 -27.13
CA ALA A 159 9.36 -0.88 -25.71
C ALA A 159 8.36 -1.99 -25.37
N ALA A 160 7.52 -2.42 -26.33
CA ALA A 160 6.48 -3.42 -26.11
C ALA A 160 6.99 -4.68 -25.38
N GLY A 161 6.17 -5.17 -24.45
CA GLY A 161 6.43 -6.38 -23.68
C GLY A 161 7.44 -6.28 -22.52
N SER A 162 8.09 -5.13 -22.30
CA SER A 162 9.08 -4.95 -21.20
C SER A 162 8.55 -4.23 -19.95
N THR A 163 7.35 -3.66 -20.00
CA THR A 163 6.89 -2.69 -18.99
C THR A 163 6.17 -3.32 -17.80
N GLU A 164 5.50 -4.46 -18.00
CA GLU A 164 4.90 -5.22 -16.89
C GLU A 164 5.96 -5.71 -15.90
N THR A 165 7.09 -6.23 -16.42
CA THR A 165 8.20 -6.73 -15.60
C THR A 165 8.92 -5.60 -14.86
N GLU A 166 8.94 -4.40 -15.43
CA GLU A 166 9.45 -3.17 -14.79
C GLU A 166 8.49 -2.59 -13.74
N GLY A 167 7.23 -3.05 -13.70
CA GLY A 167 6.27 -2.74 -12.64
C GLY A 167 4.93 -2.16 -13.10
N CYS A 168 4.81 -1.79 -14.37
CA CYS A 168 3.60 -1.25 -15.00
C CYS A 168 2.63 -2.38 -15.38
N ALA A 169 1.95 -2.93 -14.38
CA ALA A 169 1.02 -4.05 -14.56
C ALA A 169 -0.31 -3.77 -13.86
N HIS A 170 -1.37 -4.46 -14.29
CA HIS A 170 -2.64 -4.46 -13.56
C HIS A 170 -2.49 -5.13 -12.20
N ALA A 171 -3.40 -4.80 -11.30
CA ALA A 171 -3.55 -5.53 -10.06
C ALA A 171 -3.90 -6.99 -10.35
N ALA A 172 -3.18 -7.90 -9.70
CA ALA A 172 -3.45 -9.33 -9.75
C ALA A 172 -4.00 -9.81 -8.40
N ALA A 173 -4.62 -10.99 -8.37
CA ALA A 173 -5.10 -11.60 -7.12
C ALA A 173 -4.01 -11.66 -6.04
N ALA A 174 -2.77 -11.98 -6.44
CA ALA A 174 -1.61 -12.04 -5.57
C ALA A 174 -1.28 -10.70 -4.88
N ASP A 175 -1.75 -9.54 -5.39
CA ASP A 175 -1.55 -8.23 -4.74
C ASP A 175 -2.47 -8.04 -3.51
N PHE A 176 -3.47 -8.90 -3.34
CA PHE A 176 -4.45 -8.86 -2.25
C PHE A 176 -4.25 -9.95 -1.20
N GLU A 177 -3.18 -10.74 -1.32
CA GLU A 177 -2.82 -11.80 -0.39
C GLU A 177 -1.69 -11.36 0.54
N ALA A 178 -1.64 -11.90 1.76
CA ALA A 178 -0.51 -11.68 2.67
C ALA A 178 0.78 -12.22 2.04
N GLY A 179 1.87 -11.46 2.17
CA GLY A 179 3.19 -11.89 1.69
C GLY A 179 4.21 -10.78 1.70
N THR A 180 5.37 -11.04 1.08
CA THR A 180 6.42 -10.05 0.89
C THR A 180 5.94 -8.97 -0.06
N PHE A 181 6.04 -7.72 0.36
CA PHE A 181 5.70 -6.54 -0.44
C PHE A 181 6.93 -5.68 -0.68
N HIS A 182 6.82 -4.77 -1.64
CA HIS A 182 7.91 -3.87 -1.97
C HIS A 182 7.90 -2.72 -0.97
N HIS A 183 8.78 -2.79 0.02
CA HIS A 183 9.15 -1.62 0.80
C HIS A 183 10.08 -0.74 -0.03
N CYS A 184 9.72 0.54 -0.18
CA CYS A 184 10.70 1.56 -0.53
C CYS A 184 10.91 2.39 0.73
N ASN A 185 12.09 2.31 1.34
CA ASN A 185 12.57 3.32 2.29
C ASN A 185 12.47 4.73 1.67
N GLU A 186 12.45 4.79 0.35
CA GLU A 186 12.27 5.95 -0.51
C GLU A 186 10.85 6.53 -0.46
N LEU A 187 9.77 5.73 -0.41
CA LEU A 187 8.38 6.24 -0.35
C LEU A 187 8.10 7.06 0.93
N ILE A 188 8.94 6.93 1.95
CA ILE A 188 8.80 7.63 3.24
C ILE A 188 9.19 9.11 3.12
N GLN A 189 10.05 9.46 2.14
CA GLN A 189 10.51 10.83 1.89
C GLN A 189 10.17 11.32 0.46
N THR A 190 10.13 10.42 -0.52
CA THR A 190 10.03 10.72 -1.95
C THR A 190 9.22 9.63 -2.68
N VAL A 191 8.09 9.94 -3.33
CA VAL A 191 7.31 8.86 -4.01
C VAL A 191 8.07 8.26 -5.21
N PHE A 192 9.00 9.02 -5.80
CA PHE A 192 9.72 8.66 -7.02
C PHE A 192 11.19 9.12 -6.89
N GLU A 193 12.09 8.22 -6.50
CA GLU A 193 13.50 8.49 -6.17
C GLU A 193 14.29 9.12 -7.34
N ASP A 194 13.95 8.78 -8.58
CA ASP A 194 14.52 9.35 -9.82
C ASP A 194 13.69 10.53 -10.38
N GLY A 195 13.13 11.35 -9.51
CA GLY A 195 12.06 12.28 -9.84
C GLY A 195 12.45 13.64 -10.42
N ASP A 196 13.64 13.81 -11.01
CA ASP A 196 14.00 15.07 -11.63
C ASP A 196 13.03 15.44 -12.76
N PRO A 197 12.72 16.73 -12.94
CA PRO A 197 11.82 17.15 -14.01
C PRO A 197 12.45 16.82 -15.36
N ILE A 198 11.70 16.16 -16.25
CA ILE A 198 12.08 16.04 -17.66
C ILE A 198 11.46 17.20 -18.40
N SER A 199 12.33 18.05 -18.94
CA SER A 199 11.98 19.16 -19.81
C SER A 199 12.30 18.83 -21.28
N THR A 200 11.93 19.73 -22.17
CA THR A 200 12.24 19.62 -23.59
C THR A 200 13.76 19.76 -23.82
N PRO A 201 14.40 18.94 -24.68
CA PRO A 201 13.83 17.92 -25.58
C PRO A 201 13.86 16.49 -25.03
N ASP A 202 14.27 16.29 -23.78
CA ASP A 202 14.70 14.99 -23.23
C ASP A 202 13.56 13.95 -23.09
N GLY A 203 12.31 14.40 -23.09
CA GLY A 203 11.14 13.51 -23.12
C GLY A 203 10.84 12.89 -24.49
N ASN A 204 11.43 13.43 -25.56
CA ASN A 204 11.23 12.95 -26.92
C ASN A 204 12.20 11.83 -27.27
N ALA A 205 11.70 10.82 -27.98
CA ALA A 205 12.52 9.80 -28.60
C ALA A 205 13.27 10.34 -29.83
N THR A 206 14.39 9.67 -30.17
CA THR A 206 15.26 10.04 -31.30
C THR A 206 14.62 9.74 -32.67
N LYS A 207 13.69 8.79 -32.75
CA LYS A 207 12.98 8.43 -34.00
C LYS A 207 11.58 9.06 -34.09
N THR A 208 11.23 9.47 -35.31
CA THR A 208 10.00 10.22 -35.65
C THR A 208 8.92 9.30 -36.22
N LYS A 209 8.13 8.65 -35.37
CA LYS A 209 7.09 7.71 -35.83
C LYS A 209 5.80 7.74 -35.00
N PHE A 210 5.48 8.82 -34.29
CA PHE A 210 4.25 8.90 -33.48
C PHE A 210 3.62 10.30 -33.52
N GLY A 211 2.51 10.44 -34.25
CA GLY A 211 1.84 11.74 -34.43
C GLY A 211 0.75 12.08 -33.43
N PHE A 212 0.33 11.15 -32.57
CA PHE A 212 -0.86 11.33 -31.73
C PHE A 212 -0.81 12.59 -30.86
N PHE A 213 0.36 12.89 -30.28
CA PHE A 213 0.52 14.03 -29.37
C PHE A 213 0.76 15.37 -30.06
N THR A 214 0.91 15.39 -31.38
CA THR A 214 1.15 16.62 -32.14
C THR A 214 -0.09 17.51 -32.14
N GLY A 215 0.07 18.82 -32.01
CA GLY A 215 -1.01 19.78 -32.21
C GLY A 215 -1.27 20.00 -33.70
N THR A 216 -2.53 19.98 -34.14
CA THR A 216 -2.93 20.30 -35.51
C THR A 216 -4.10 21.28 -35.54
N ALA A 217 -4.05 22.25 -36.48
CA ALA A 217 -5.17 23.16 -36.73
C ALA A 217 -6.31 22.50 -37.53
N ASN A 218 -6.03 21.39 -38.24
CA ASN A 218 -7.01 20.66 -39.05
C ASN A 218 -6.85 19.14 -38.84
N GLN A 219 -7.77 18.53 -38.09
CA GLN A 219 -7.78 17.10 -37.81
C GLN A 219 -8.34 16.24 -38.96
N GLU A 220 -9.02 16.84 -39.94
CA GLU A 220 -9.58 16.10 -41.07
C GLU A 220 -8.50 15.64 -42.05
N THR A 221 -7.37 16.35 -42.10
CA THR A 221 -6.27 16.09 -43.03
C THR A 221 -4.92 15.87 -42.36
N ASN A 222 -4.80 16.12 -41.05
CA ASN A 222 -3.54 15.96 -40.32
C ASN A 222 -3.77 15.23 -38.99
N THR A 223 -2.76 14.48 -38.60
CA THR A 223 -2.69 13.77 -37.32
C THR A 223 -2.48 14.72 -36.15
N GLY A 224 -3.17 14.48 -35.04
CA GLY A 224 -2.90 15.15 -33.77
C GLY A 224 -4.12 15.63 -33.00
N PHE A 225 -3.89 16.29 -31.87
CA PHE A 225 -4.92 16.99 -31.10
C PHE A 225 -5.27 18.35 -31.74
N PRO A 226 -6.53 18.81 -31.67
CA PRO A 226 -6.93 20.07 -32.27
C PRO A 226 -6.34 21.25 -31.49
N THR A 227 -5.63 22.14 -32.19
CA THR A 227 -5.16 23.42 -31.65
C THR A 227 -6.13 24.57 -31.95
N GLY A 228 -7.14 24.32 -32.81
CA GLY A 228 -8.31 25.16 -33.06
C GLY A 228 -9.55 24.67 -32.31
N THR A 229 -10.73 25.27 -32.51
CA THR A 229 -11.94 24.97 -31.72
C THR A 229 -12.53 23.56 -32.00
N PRO A 230 -12.77 22.71 -30.97
CA PRO A 230 -12.45 22.89 -29.56
C PRO A 230 -10.96 22.66 -29.29
N LYS A 231 -10.32 23.66 -28.66
CA LYS A 231 -8.87 23.71 -28.51
C LYS A 231 -8.39 22.84 -27.35
N ILE A 232 -7.44 21.95 -27.60
CA ILE A 232 -6.78 21.11 -26.59
C ILE A 232 -5.37 21.65 -26.37
N ASP A 233 -5.24 22.54 -25.38
CA ASP A 233 -3.99 23.29 -25.15
C ASP A 233 -2.99 22.64 -24.21
N LYS A 234 -3.42 21.65 -23.42
CA LYS A 234 -2.62 21.05 -22.35
C LYS A 234 -3.08 19.62 -22.12
N VAL A 235 -2.55 18.67 -22.87
CA VAL A 235 -2.75 17.25 -22.57
C VAL A 235 -2.06 16.96 -21.25
N LYS A 236 -2.84 16.50 -20.27
CA LYS A 236 -2.36 16.03 -18.97
C LYS A 236 -2.87 14.60 -18.77
N LYS A 237 -1.96 13.67 -18.53
CA LYS A 237 -2.24 12.25 -18.26
C LYS A 237 -1.59 11.86 -16.94
N ILE A 238 -1.99 10.71 -16.39
CA ILE A 238 -1.48 10.21 -15.10
C ILE A 238 -1.62 11.29 -14.01
N ASN A 239 -2.81 11.89 -13.91
CA ASN A 239 -3.09 13.04 -13.02
C ASN A 239 -2.02 14.15 -13.07
N GLY A 240 -1.47 14.44 -14.25
CA GLY A 240 -0.51 15.50 -14.47
C GLY A 240 0.95 15.13 -14.20
N LEU A 241 1.30 13.86 -14.03
CA LEU A 241 2.70 13.43 -14.12
C LEU A 241 3.19 13.44 -15.57
N PHE A 242 2.32 13.08 -16.52
CA PHE A 242 2.62 13.24 -17.94
C PHE A 242 1.94 14.51 -18.47
N LYS A 243 2.71 15.38 -19.10
CA LYS A 243 2.19 16.60 -19.75
C LYS A 243 2.78 16.76 -21.14
N LEU A 244 2.02 17.37 -22.02
CA LEU A 244 2.56 17.99 -23.22
C LEU A 244 2.77 19.49 -22.99
N ASN A 245 3.92 20.01 -23.41
CA ASN A 245 4.15 21.45 -23.49
C ASN A 245 3.43 22.05 -24.71
N ALA A 246 3.59 23.35 -24.96
CA ALA A 246 2.96 24.04 -26.09
C ALA A 246 3.46 23.55 -27.47
N ALA A 247 4.66 22.95 -27.53
CA ALA A 247 5.25 22.36 -28.72
C ALA A 247 4.93 20.86 -28.86
N SER A 248 4.01 20.33 -28.05
CA SER A 248 3.64 18.91 -28.01
C SER A 248 4.74 17.96 -27.52
N ASP A 249 5.78 18.46 -26.85
CA ASP A 249 6.82 17.61 -26.29
C ASP A 249 6.36 16.98 -24.95
N PRO A 250 6.63 15.69 -24.73
CA PRO A 250 6.44 15.04 -23.44
C PRO A 250 7.30 15.68 -22.35
N THR A 251 6.69 15.97 -21.21
CA THR A 251 7.35 16.53 -20.02
C THR A 251 6.79 15.89 -18.76
N THR A 252 7.59 15.88 -17.69
CA THR A 252 7.16 15.46 -16.35
C THR A 252 7.59 16.49 -15.31
N PRO A 253 6.74 16.84 -14.32
CA PRO A 253 7.17 17.66 -13.21
C PRO A 253 8.19 16.92 -12.34
N ALA A 254 8.91 17.66 -11.51
CA ALA A 254 9.69 17.05 -10.45
C ALA A 254 8.77 16.27 -9.50
N ILE A 255 9.14 15.05 -9.17
CA ILE A 255 8.40 14.12 -8.28
C ILE A 255 9.25 13.60 -7.13
N THR A 256 10.47 14.14 -6.98
CA THR A 256 11.39 13.84 -5.87
C THR A 256 10.88 14.36 -4.52
N ASN A 257 10.14 15.47 -4.44
CA ASN A 257 9.66 15.99 -3.16
C ASN A 257 8.18 16.41 -3.21
N ILE A 258 7.29 15.41 -3.17
CA ILE A 258 5.83 15.62 -3.26
C ILE A 258 5.29 16.40 -2.04
N GLU A 259 5.93 16.28 -0.88
CA GLU A 259 5.57 17.01 0.35
C GLU A 259 5.82 18.53 0.19
N THR A 260 7.00 18.93 -0.30
CA THR A 260 7.39 20.34 -0.43
C THR A 260 7.24 20.92 -1.83
N ALA A 261 6.61 20.22 -2.78
CA ALA A 261 6.30 20.77 -4.09
C ALA A 261 5.35 21.98 -3.96
N VAL A 262 5.96 23.16 -3.76
CA VAL A 262 5.33 24.48 -3.71
C VAL A 262 5.27 25.00 -5.13
N GLY A 263 4.15 24.74 -5.82
CA GLY A 263 3.88 25.32 -7.13
C GLY A 263 3.27 24.35 -8.11
N GLY A 264 1.93 24.28 -8.14
CA GLY A 264 1.03 23.96 -9.27
C GLY A 264 1.29 22.76 -10.21
N GLY A 265 2.39 22.04 -10.08
CA GLY A 265 2.88 21.06 -11.05
C GLY A 265 2.38 19.65 -10.78
N ILE A 266 2.25 19.29 -9.50
CA ILE A 266 1.83 17.96 -9.04
C ILE A 266 0.40 18.06 -8.51
N ASN A 267 -0.48 17.20 -9.01
CA ASN A 267 -1.88 17.13 -8.58
C ASN A 267 -2.00 16.71 -7.10
N LYS A 268 -3.00 17.26 -6.39
CA LYS A 268 -3.33 16.91 -4.99
C LYS A 268 -3.40 15.39 -4.77
N PHE A 269 -3.89 14.64 -5.75
CA PHE A 269 -3.94 13.19 -5.75
C PHE A 269 -2.60 12.54 -5.33
N TRP A 270 -1.47 12.99 -5.87
CA TRP A 270 -0.16 12.39 -5.56
C TRP A 270 0.31 12.72 -4.15
N LYS A 271 -0.08 13.88 -3.60
CA LYS A 271 0.16 14.24 -2.19
C LYS A 271 -0.68 13.36 -1.27
N ASP A 272 -1.96 13.19 -1.59
CA ASP A 272 -2.86 12.36 -0.80
C ASP A 272 -2.45 10.87 -0.85
N LEU A 273 -2.01 10.39 -2.01
CA LEU A 273 -1.41 9.06 -2.18
C LEU A 273 -0.21 8.90 -1.26
N HIS A 274 0.77 9.81 -1.34
CA HIS A 274 1.99 9.76 -0.51
C HIS A 274 1.65 9.66 0.98
N THR A 275 0.80 10.54 1.48
CA THR A 275 0.35 10.52 2.87
C THR A 275 -0.32 9.18 3.22
N ALA A 276 -1.26 8.72 2.39
CA ALA A 276 -2.03 7.52 2.67
C ALA A 276 -1.17 6.24 2.64
N THR A 277 -0.18 6.13 1.75
CA THR A 277 0.66 4.93 1.64
C THR A 277 1.80 4.93 2.67
N LYS A 278 2.33 6.10 3.03
CA LYS A 278 3.32 6.25 4.10
C LYS A 278 2.81 5.69 5.44
N ASP A 279 1.58 6.02 5.80
CA ASP A 279 0.93 5.51 7.02
C ASP A 279 0.89 3.97 7.03
N VAL A 280 0.52 3.35 5.90
CA VAL A 280 0.45 1.88 5.78
C VAL A 280 1.82 1.22 5.94
N PHE A 281 2.85 1.74 5.27
CA PHE A 281 4.19 1.14 5.30
C PHE A 281 4.92 1.34 6.63
N HIS A 282 4.70 2.46 7.32
CA HIS A 282 5.24 2.68 8.67
C HIS A 282 4.65 1.70 9.70
N GLU A 283 3.36 1.36 9.54
CA GLU A 283 2.68 0.47 10.49
C GLU A 283 3.08 -1.00 10.34
N THR A 284 3.55 -1.41 9.16
CA THR A 284 3.98 -2.78 8.88
C THR A 284 5.34 -3.15 9.48
N ASP A 285 6.16 -2.17 9.88
CA ASP A 285 7.49 -2.39 10.47
C ASP A 285 7.45 -2.90 11.93
N ARG A 286 6.26 -3.16 12.48
CA ARG A 286 6.13 -3.82 13.78
C ARG A 286 6.08 -5.33 13.57
N PRO A 287 7.18 -6.07 13.75
CA PRO A 287 7.16 -7.52 13.61
C PRO A 287 6.08 -8.11 14.51
N GLY A 288 5.26 -8.98 13.92
CA GLY A 288 4.46 -9.91 14.68
C GLY A 288 5.41 -10.82 15.44
N ASN A 289 5.58 -10.55 16.73
CA ASN A 289 6.53 -11.28 17.54
C ASN A 289 6.03 -12.69 17.84
N GLY A 290 6.29 -13.59 16.90
CA GLY A 290 6.60 -15.01 17.09
C GLY A 290 5.71 -15.84 18.01
N SER A 291 6.26 -16.99 18.39
CA SER A 291 5.57 -18.01 19.18
C SER A 291 4.89 -17.47 20.43
N ILE A 292 3.92 -18.22 20.97
CA ILE A 292 3.24 -17.91 22.23
C ILE A 292 4.25 -17.62 23.37
N GLN A 293 5.45 -18.23 23.34
CA GLN A 293 6.55 -17.92 24.26
C GLN A 293 7.03 -16.47 24.15
N LYS A 294 7.27 -15.96 22.93
CA LYS A 294 7.64 -14.54 22.74
C LYS A 294 6.51 -13.60 23.16
N THR A 295 5.26 -14.00 22.94
CA THR A 295 4.08 -13.27 23.42
C THR A 295 4.08 -13.20 24.95
N LEU A 296 4.35 -14.32 25.63
CA LEU A 296 4.46 -14.40 27.08
C LEU A 296 5.57 -13.50 27.64
N ILE A 297 6.76 -13.54 27.04
CA ILE A 297 7.88 -12.65 27.40
C ILE A 297 7.47 -11.17 27.25
N ALA A 298 6.84 -10.81 26.13
CA ALA A 298 6.42 -9.43 25.89
C ALA A 298 5.41 -8.93 26.92
N ILE A 299 4.39 -9.73 27.26
CA ILE A 299 3.40 -9.35 28.28
C ILE A 299 3.98 -9.38 29.70
N GLY A 300 5.03 -10.16 29.96
CA GLY A 300 5.71 -10.23 31.25
C GLY A 300 6.62 -9.03 31.53
N SER A 301 6.87 -8.15 30.55
CA SER A 301 7.67 -6.96 30.78
C SER A 301 7.09 -6.03 31.85
N LYS A 302 7.95 -5.39 32.65
CA LYS A 302 7.56 -4.46 33.73
C LYS A 302 6.50 -3.45 33.28
N THR A 303 6.71 -2.81 32.12
CA THR A 303 5.78 -1.82 31.55
C THR A 303 4.40 -2.38 31.23
N SER A 304 4.29 -3.69 30.94
CA SER A 304 3.03 -4.35 30.62
C SER A 304 2.27 -4.81 31.87
N VAL A 305 2.96 -5.16 32.95
CA VAL A 305 2.33 -5.75 34.15
C VAL A 305 2.20 -4.79 35.33
N GLU A 306 2.92 -3.66 35.35
CA GLU A 306 2.98 -2.77 36.53
C GLU A 306 1.59 -2.35 37.01
N GLN A 307 0.73 -1.89 36.10
CA GLN A 307 -0.63 -1.50 36.44
C GLN A 307 -1.47 -2.67 36.98
N HIS A 308 -1.24 -3.88 36.47
CA HIS A 308 -1.93 -5.09 36.93
C HIS A 308 -1.45 -5.55 38.29
N ILE A 309 -0.15 -5.42 38.59
CA ILE A 309 0.40 -5.62 39.94
C ILE A 309 -0.24 -4.63 40.91
N ARG A 310 -0.31 -3.34 40.55
CA ARG A 310 -0.98 -2.32 41.37
C ARG A 310 -2.45 -2.65 41.63
N ASN A 311 -3.18 -3.05 40.59
CA ASN A 311 -4.59 -3.43 40.72
C ASN A 311 -4.77 -4.67 41.61
N PHE A 312 -3.88 -5.66 41.48
CA PHE A 312 -3.90 -6.87 42.29
C PHE A 312 -3.66 -6.56 43.78
N LEU A 313 -2.62 -5.78 44.10
CA LEU A 313 -2.30 -5.37 45.47
C LEU A 313 -3.39 -4.47 46.06
N ALA A 314 -3.99 -3.60 45.24
CA ALA A 314 -5.10 -2.77 45.65
C ALA A 314 -6.30 -3.61 46.09
N ALA A 315 -6.66 -4.63 45.29
CA ALA A 315 -7.73 -5.56 45.60
C ALA A 315 -7.43 -6.37 46.87
N ALA A 316 -6.20 -6.90 47.01
CA ALA A 316 -5.78 -7.67 48.18
C ALA A 316 -5.83 -6.85 49.48
N ASN A 317 -5.51 -5.55 49.40
CA ASN A 317 -5.47 -4.66 50.56
C ASN A 317 -6.75 -3.81 50.76
N ASN A 318 -7.78 -4.02 49.93
CA ASN A 318 -8.99 -3.20 49.91
C ASN A 318 -8.70 -1.67 49.81
N THR A 319 -7.76 -1.30 48.93
CA THR A 319 -7.34 0.09 48.68
C THR A 319 -7.53 0.45 47.21
N SER A 320 -7.31 1.72 46.85
CA SER A 320 -7.26 2.13 45.44
C SER A 320 -5.88 1.82 44.83
N PRO A 321 -5.77 1.51 43.52
CA PRO A 321 -4.48 1.33 42.85
C PRO A 321 -3.51 2.51 42.98
N LYS A 322 -4.05 3.74 43.13
CA LYS A 322 -3.26 4.96 43.35
C LYS A 322 -2.77 5.11 44.80
N SER A 323 -3.40 4.41 45.73
CA SER A 323 -3.13 4.46 47.17
C SER A 323 -2.32 3.28 47.67
N VAL A 324 -1.98 2.31 46.80
CA VAL A 324 -1.12 1.17 47.14
C VAL A 324 0.23 1.70 47.62
N LYS A 325 0.55 1.40 48.88
CA LYS A 325 1.87 1.61 49.48
C LYS A 325 2.62 0.29 49.38
N GLY A 326 3.75 0.27 48.68
CA GLY A 326 4.55 -0.95 48.49
C GLY A 326 5.62 -0.75 47.42
N ASP A 327 6.65 -1.60 47.44
CA ASP A 327 7.70 -1.62 46.44
C ASP A 327 7.24 -2.46 45.24
N ILE A 328 6.73 -1.79 44.21
CA ILE A 328 6.24 -2.42 42.98
C ILE A 328 7.36 -3.16 42.24
N ASP A 329 8.61 -2.74 42.44
CA ASP A 329 9.76 -3.39 41.82
C ASP A 329 10.05 -4.71 42.54
N ALA A 330 9.97 -4.75 43.87
CA ALA A 330 10.06 -6.00 44.62
C ALA A 330 8.95 -6.99 44.24
N GLU A 331 7.70 -6.52 44.10
CA GLU A 331 6.56 -7.33 43.68
C GLU A 331 6.71 -7.86 42.24
N TYR A 332 7.22 -7.03 41.33
CA TYR A 332 7.56 -7.46 39.98
C TYR A 332 8.62 -8.56 39.99
N LYS A 333 9.71 -8.38 40.75
CA LYS A 333 10.78 -9.38 40.86
C LYS A 333 10.27 -10.69 41.46
N GLN A 334 9.41 -10.62 42.47
CA GLN A 334 8.85 -11.81 43.12
C GLN A 334 7.88 -12.58 42.21
N LYS A 335 7.00 -11.87 41.49
CA LYS A 335 5.91 -12.51 40.73
C LYS A 335 6.28 -12.85 39.30
N ILE A 336 7.15 -12.07 38.66
CA ILE A 336 7.45 -12.15 37.22
C ILE A 336 8.94 -12.42 36.92
N GLY A 337 9.83 -12.11 37.87
CA GLY A 337 11.28 -12.31 37.73
C GLY A 337 11.99 -11.20 36.96
N GLU A 338 13.28 -10.99 37.27
CA GLU A 338 14.14 -10.13 36.44
C GLU A 338 14.44 -10.80 35.10
N ASN A 339 14.56 -10.00 34.03
CA ASN A 339 14.99 -10.45 32.70
C ASN A 339 14.19 -11.61 32.06
N ASN A 340 12.94 -11.85 32.49
CA ASN A 340 12.05 -12.89 31.99
C ASN A 340 12.43 -14.34 32.35
N GLU A 341 13.35 -14.56 33.30
CA GLU A 341 13.78 -15.92 33.68
C GLU A 341 12.61 -16.77 34.21
N GLU A 342 11.73 -16.19 35.02
CA GLU A 342 10.55 -16.89 35.53
C GLU A 342 9.47 -17.06 34.46
N THR A 343 9.41 -16.19 33.46
CA THR A 343 8.48 -16.33 32.33
C THR A 343 8.84 -17.52 31.42
N ASP A 344 10.13 -17.82 31.25
CA ASP A 344 10.59 -19.01 30.52
C ASP A 344 10.37 -20.32 31.31
N LYS A 345 10.57 -20.30 32.63
CA LYS A 345 10.19 -21.42 33.52
C LYS A 345 8.69 -21.66 33.48
N LEU A 346 7.90 -20.59 33.58
CA LEU A 346 6.44 -20.63 33.45
C LEU A 346 6.02 -21.19 32.09
N TRP A 347 6.66 -20.79 30.99
CA TRP A 347 6.37 -21.37 29.68
C TRP A 347 6.58 -22.89 29.64
N THR A 348 7.65 -23.37 30.26
CA THR A 348 7.94 -24.80 30.36
C THR A 348 6.84 -25.53 31.13
N GLN A 349 6.39 -24.95 32.25
CA GLN A 349 5.28 -25.50 33.04
C GLN A 349 3.96 -25.48 32.28
N LEU A 350 3.63 -24.38 31.60
CA LEU A 350 2.41 -24.24 30.77
C LEU A 350 2.32 -25.25 29.63
N LYS A 351 3.46 -25.71 29.09
CA LYS A 351 3.50 -26.80 28.10
C LYS A 351 3.19 -28.16 28.70
N THR A 352 3.54 -28.36 29.97
CA THR A 352 3.36 -29.64 30.68
C THR A 352 2.02 -29.79 31.37
N THR A 353 1.29 -28.69 31.61
CA THR A 353 -0.06 -28.70 32.19
C THR A 353 -1.03 -29.41 31.22
N ARG A 354 -1.42 -30.65 31.57
CA ARG A 354 -2.42 -31.42 30.80
C ARG A 354 -3.82 -30.87 31.06
N VAL A 355 -4.54 -30.53 30.00
CA VAL A 355 -6.00 -30.40 30.06
C VAL A 355 -6.55 -31.81 29.92
N VAL A 356 -7.07 -32.38 31.00
CA VAL A 356 -7.72 -33.69 30.96
C VAL A 356 -8.95 -33.58 30.06
N ASN A 357 -9.08 -34.47 29.07
CA ASN A 357 -10.23 -34.50 28.18
C ASN A 357 -11.43 -35.08 28.96
N PRO A 358 -12.50 -34.31 29.23
CA PRO A 358 -13.63 -34.80 30.02
C PRO A 358 -14.37 -35.97 29.37
N GLU A 359 -14.19 -36.21 28.08
CA GLU A 359 -14.82 -37.32 27.34
C GLU A 359 -14.08 -38.68 27.48
N LYS A 360 -12.91 -38.73 28.14
CA LYS A 360 -12.14 -39.98 28.29
C LYS A 360 -12.06 -40.54 29.72
N ASP A 361 -12.47 -39.76 30.72
CA ASP A 361 -12.29 -40.12 32.14
C ASP A 361 -13.61 -40.40 32.88
N TYR A 362 -14.75 -40.41 32.18
CA TYR A 362 -16.00 -40.99 32.69
C TYR A 362 -16.28 -42.34 32.03
N GLY A 363 -15.58 -43.38 32.51
CA GLY A 363 -16.02 -44.79 32.41
C GLY A 363 -15.94 -45.45 31.04
#